data_AF-I2CA58-F1
#
_entry.id   AF-I2CA58-F1
#
_cell.length_a   1.000
_cell.length_b   1.000
_cell.length_c   1.000
_cell.angle_alpha   90.00
_cell.angle_beta   90.00
_cell.angle_gamma   90.00
#
_symmetry.space_group_name_H-M   'P 1'
#
loop_
_entity.id
_entity.type
_entity.pdbx_description
1 polymer ?
#
loop_
_entity_poly.entity_id
_entity_poly.type
_entity_poly.pdbx_seq_one_letter_code
_entity_poly.pdbx_strand_id
1 'polypeptide(L)'
;MKISSLVFPVLLAAGLIPGLPSAESHTHSHTHAEPAKTVYTNPLPKADHFKDLKGPVQVEQTVDTKILDENGKQVGTKRFNANVSQDKASTKAGTGSQKVRVLAVADAEYRAKYSDWQTRIVQIVEQADVAFNRDHNIDFVVQAVQAWNSSGSNSSQILSNLQGSFRNQNYHFVVGFTAKSSFDAGGIAYVYNGKPSGPAFSVNLDQGTANTAKAAQHEFSHNFGLQHDAQGSGIRCVMNYDYAYSVDIWDSSHNRQIATNKAWYK
;
A
#
# COMPACT_ATOMS: atom_id res chain seq x y z
N MET A 1 -19.08 82.56 0.93
CA MET A 1 -17.80 81.82 0.83
C MET A 1 -17.91 80.52 1.61
N LYS A 2 -17.61 79.41 0.93
CA LYS A 2 -17.15 78.06 1.36
C LYS A 2 -16.33 78.10 2.69
N ILE A 3 -16.27 77.15 3.66
CA ILE A 3 -16.39 75.67 3.75
C ILE A 3 -16.62 75.28 5.24
N SER A 4 -17.02 74.01 5.49
CA SER A 4 -16.77 73.13 6.68
C SER A 4 -17.56 73.43 7.97
N SER A 5 -18.03 72.48 8.80
CA SER A 5 -17.62 71.08 9.07
C SER A 5 -18.65 70.39 9.99
N LEU A 6 -18.68 69.05 9.93
CA LEU A 6 -19.03 68.02 10.96
C LEU A 6 -20.22 68.23 11.94
N VAL A 7 -21.02 67.17 12.13
CA VAL A 7 -21.03 66.27 13.30
C VAL A 7 -22.18 65.24 13.18
N PHE A 8 -21.85 63.98 13.45
CA PHE A 8 -22.75 62.83 13.60
C PHE A 8 -23.53 62.89 14.92
N PRO A 9 -24.84 62.57 14.97
CA PRO A 9 -25.51 62.21 16.21
C PRO A 9 -25.56 60.68 16.39
N VAL A 10 -25.28 60.25 17.61
CA VAL A 10 -25.67 58.94 18.15
C VAL A 10 -27.18 58.99 18.42
N LEU A 11 -27.92 57.99 17.96
CA LEU A 11 -29.27 57.74 18.47
C LEU A 11 -29.53 56.24 18.56
N LEU A 12 -29.80 55.85 19.81
CA LEU A 12 -30.22 54.55 20.29
C LEU A 12 -31.72 54.38 19.98
N ALA A 13 -32.12 53.25 19.40
CA ALA A 13 -33.53 52.84 19.40
C ALA A 13 -33.65 51.31 19.32
N ALA A 14 -34.24 50.74 20.37
CA ALA A 14 -34.76 49.38 20.41
C ALA A 14 -36.08 49.29 19.61
N GLY A 15 -36.34 48.13 19.00
CA GLY A 15 -37.62 47.84 18.33
C GLY A 15 -37.69 46.38 17.88
N LEU A 16 -38.82 45.75 18.16
CA LEU A 16 -39.09 44.31 18.18
C LEU A 16 -39.95 43.88 16.96
N ILE A 17 -39.64 42.69 16.39
CA ILE A 17 -40.45 41.70 15.60
C ILE A 17 -41.06 42.16 14.23
N PRO A 18 -41.49 41.28 13.26
CA PRO A 18 -41.28 39.82 13.01
C PRO A 18 -40.97 39.40 11.53
N GLY A 19 -40.43 38.19 11.33
CA GLY A 19 -40.90 37.21 10.32
C GLY A 19 -40.47 37.26 8.83
N LEU A 20 -39.70 36.22 8.43
CA LEU A 20 -39.53 35.57 7.09
C LEU A 20 -38.71 36.30 5.98
N PRO A 21 -38.11 35.56 5.01
CA PRO A 21 -37.25 34.39 5.09
C PRO A 21 -35.80 34.74 4.66
N SER A 22 -34.78 34.13 5.26
CA SER A 22 -33.40 34.36 4.85
C SER A 22 -33.12 33.79 3.46
N ALA A 23 -32.81 34.69 2.52
CA ALA A 23 -32.20 34.37 1.25
C ALA A 23 -30.84 33.68 1.47
N GLU A 24 -30.61 32.66 0.66
CA GLU A 24 -29.37 31.91 0.54
C GLU A 24 -28.17 32.86 0.38
N SER A 25 -27.23 32.78 1.31
CA SER A 25 -25.86 33.18 1.03
C SER A 25 -25.03 31.89 0.95
N HIS A 26 -24.70 31.51 -0.27
CA HIS A 26 -23.71 30.49 -0.57
C HIS A 26 -22.37 30.93 -0.02
N THR A 27 -22.09 30.55 1.22
CA THR A 27 -20.72 30.49 1.70
C THR A 27 -20.14 29.20 1.15
N HIS A 28 -19.27 29.34 0.15
CA HIS A 28 -18.39 28.28 -0.31
C HIS A 28 -17.47 27.88 0.85
N SER A 29 -17.95 26.95 1.68
CA SER A 29 -17.09 26.19 2.57
C SER A 29 -16.19 25.34 1.66
N HIS A 30 -14.97 25.81 1.48
CA HIS A 30 -13.90 24.95 1.01
C HIS A 30 -13.66 23.90 2.10
N THR A 31 -14.38 22.79 2.02
CA THR A 31 -13.96 21.56 2.67
C THR A 31 -12.64 21.16 2.03
N HIS A 32 -11.54 21.57 2.65
CA HIS A 32 -10.29 20.89 2.46
C HIS A 32 -10.54 19.43 2.82
N ALA A 33 -10.44 18.53 1.84
CA ALA A 33 -10.41 17.11 2.13
C ALA A 33 -9.27 16.90 3.13
N GLU A 34 -9.64 16.55 4.36
CA GLU A 34 -8.67 16.13 5.38
C GLU A 34 -7.74 15.09 4.74
N PRO A 35 -6.40 15.25 4.85
CA PRO A 35 -5.48 14.28 4.29
C PRO A 35 -5.84 12.91 4.85
N ALA A 36 -5.89 11.89 3.98
CA ALA A 36 -6.19 10.52 4.35
C ALA A 36 -5.33 10.13 5.57
N LYS A 37 -5.97 9.95 6.74
CA LYS A 37 -5.28 9.62 7.98
C LYS A 37 -4.66 8.24 7.81
N THR A 38 -3.34 8.21 7.81
CA THR A 38 -2.56 6.98 7.79
C THR A 38 -2.47 6.45 9.22
N VAL A 39 -2.90 5.22 9.45
CA VAL A 39 -2.88 4.60 10.78
C VAL A 39 -1.99 3.37 10.74
N TYR A 40 -1.19 3.16 11.78
CA TYR A 40 -0.48 1.89 12.00
C TYR A 40 -1.49 0.82 12.39
N THR A 41 -1.46 -0.33 11.74
CA THR A 41 -2.10 -1.53 12.29
C THR A 41 -1.12 -2.28 13.17
N ASN A 42 -1.65 -3.17 14.01
CA ASN A 42 -0.81 -4.13 14.71
C ASN A 42 -0.01 -4.94 13.67
N PRO A 43 1.31 -5.11 13.83
CA PRO A 43 2.12 -5.86 12.89
C PRO A 43 1.66 -7.32 12.78
N LEU A 44 1.78 -7.92 11.59
CA LEU A 44 1.53 -9.33 11.38
C LEU A 44 2.52 -10.17 12.22
N PRO A 45 2.08 -11.16 13.01
CA PRO A 45 2.99 -12.07 13.70
C PRO A 45 3.92 -12.80 12.73
N LYS A 46 5.10 -13.23 13.20
CA LYS A 46 6.01 -14.03 12.37
C LYS A 46 5.39 -15.40 12.09
N ALA A 47 5.65 -15.96 10.91
CA ALA A 47 5.36 -17.34 10.61
C ALA A 47 6.17 -18.26 11.52
N ASP A 48 5.58 -19.41 11.89
CA ASP A 48 6.23 -20.37 12.80
C ASP A 48 7.54 -20.93 12.25
N HIS A 49 7.67 -20.98 10.91
CA HIS A 49 8.79 -21.61 10.23
C HIS A 49 9.23 -20.80 9.01
N PHE A 50 10.50 -20.95 8.65
CA PHE A 50 11.03 -20.45 7.39
C PHE A 50 10.60 -21.37 6.23
N LYS A 51 10.07 -20.82 5.14
CA LYS A 51 9.57 -21.62 4.02
C LYS A 51 9.76 -20.92 2.67
N ASP A 52 10.50 -21.56 1.78
CA ASP A 52 10.60 -21.16 0.38
C ASP A 52 9.53 -21.82 -0.51
N LEU A 53 9.26 -21.20 -1.64
CA LEU A 53 8.40 -21.71 -2.70
C LEU A 53 9.00 -22.97 -3.32
N LYS A 54 8.12 -23.88 -3.74
CA LYS A 54 8.49 -25.08 -4.47
C LYS A 54 8.09 -24.89 -5.94
N GLY A 55 9.08 -24.75 -6.82
CA GLY A 55 8.86 -24.57 -8.25
C GLY A 55 8.78 -23.10 -8.68
N PRO A 56 8.51 -22.84 -9.97
CA PRO A 56 8.45 -21.49 -10.52
C PRO A 56 7.21 -20.74 -10.00
N VAL A 57 7.36 -19.43 -9.79
CA VAL A 57 6.23 -18.52 -9.56
C VAL A 57 5.43 -18.30 -10.84
N GLN A 58 4.14 -18.02 -10.69
CA GLN A 58 3.32 -17.57 -11.81
C GLN A 58 3.75 -16.13 -12.14
N VAL A 59 3.96 -15.86 -13.43
CA VAL A 59 4.25 -14.54 -13.97
C VAL A 59 3.31 -14.32 -15.13
N GLU A 60 2.34 -13.43 -14.96
CA GLU A 60 1.25 -13.19 -15.90
C GLU A 60 1.69 -12.32 -17.08
N GLN A 61 2.71 -11.48 -16.88
CA GLN A 61 3.20 -10.54 -17.88
C GLN A 61 4.71 -10.56 -18.02
N THR A 62 5.18 -10.42 -19.26
CA THR A 62 6.58 -10.08 -19.49
C THR A 62 6.81 -8.63 -19.07
N VAL A 63 7.71 -8.41 -18.12
CA VAL A 63 8.08 -7.09 -17.61
C VAL A 63 9.58 -6.86 -17.67
N ASP A 64 9.97 -5.66 -18.08
CA ASP A 64 11.34 -5.16 -17.98
C ASP A 64 11.48 -4.35 -16.69
N THR A 65 11.95 -5.01 -15.64
CA THR A 65 12.16 -4.38 -14.34
C THR A 65 13.47 -3.61 -14.35
N LYS A 66 13.40 -2.32 -14.01
CA LYS A 66 14.58 -1.47 -13.87
C LYS A 66 15.37 -1.86 -12.63
N ILE A 67 16.69 -1.93 -12.75
CA ILE A 67 17.59 -2.06 -11.61
C ILE A 67 18.11 -0.67 -11.27
N LEU A 68 17.78 -0.18 -10.09
CA LEU A 68 18.19 1.13 -9.59
C LEU A 68 19.30 0.99 -8.55
N ASP A 69 20.25 1.91 -8.57
CA ASP A 69 21.22 2.07 -7.49
C ASP A 69 20.60 2.75 -6.25
N GLU A 70 21.37 2.92 -5.18
CA GLU A 70 20.92 3.52 -3.93
C GLU A 70 20.39 4.96 -4.09
N ASN A 71 20.79 5.67 -5.15
CA ASN A 71 20.36 7.04 -5.46
C ASN A 71 19.13 7.07 -6.40
N GLY A 72 18.58 5.90 -6.76
CA GLY A 72 17.45 5.77 -7.68
C GLY A 72 17.82 5.91 -9.16
N LYS A 73 19.11 5.93 -9.49
CA LYS A 73 19.56 5.96 -10.89
C LYS A 73 19.51 4.55 -11.47
N GLN A 74 18.96 4.42 -12.68
CA GLN A 74 18.94 3.15 -13.39
C GLN A 74 20.37 2.74 -13.79
N VAL A 75 20.78 1.55 -13.35
CA VAL A 75 22.09 0.93 -13.66
C VAL A 75 21.95 -0.35 -14.47
N GLY A 76 20.72 -0.83 -14.66
CA GLY A 76 20.45 -1.99 -15.50
C GLY A 76 18.96 -2.25 -15.68
N THR A 77 18.67 -3.35 -16.35
CA THR A 77 17.32 -3.85 -16.57
C THR A 77 17.36 -5.37 -16.51
N LYS A 78 16.33 -5.99 -15.93
CA LYS A 78 16.13 -7.43 -15.95
C LYS A 78 14.74 -7.74 -16.50
N ARG A 79 14.69 -8.63 -17.48
CA ARG A 79 13.43 -9.11 -18.06
C ARG A 79 12.93 -10.33 -17.29
N PHE A 80 11.69 -10.27 -16.84
CA PHE A 80 10.93 -11.42 -16.32
C PHE A 80 9.91 -11.79 -17.39
N ASN A 81 9.93 -13.03 -17.87
CA ASN A 81 9.05 -13.49 -18.94
C ASN A 81 7.77 -14.09 -18.36
N ALA A 82 6.64 -13.81 -18.99
CA ALA A 82 5.39 -14.50 -18.69
C ALA A 82 5.56 -16.02 -18.85
N ASN A 83 5.01 -16.78 -17.92
CA ASN A 83 5.15 -18.24 -17.90
C ASN A 83 3.82 -19.00 -17.69
N VAL A 84 2.69 -18.27 -17.64
CA VAL A 84 1.34 -18.85 -17.65
C VAL A 84 0.74 -18.70 -19.05
N SER A 85 0.10 -19.76 -19.57
CA SER A 85 -0.55 -19.71 -20.89
C SER A 85 -1.88 -18.97 -20.82
N GLN A 86 -2.22 -18.23 -21.88
CA GLN A 86 -3.49 -17.47 -21.96
C GLN A 86 -4.74 -18.36 -21.78
N ASP A 87 -4.65 -19.66 -22.10
CA ASP A 87 -5.79 -20.60 -22.04
C ASP A 87 -5.88 -21.40 -20.72
N LYS A 88 -4.80 -21.49 -19.92
CA LYS A 88 -4.86 -22.00 -18.53
C LYS A 88 -5.12 -20.89 -17.51
N ALA A 89 -5.09 -19.63 -17.95
CA ALA A 89 -5.70 -18.50 -17.27
C ALA A 89 -7.23 -18.58 -17.37
N SER A 90 -7.82 -19.61 -16.77
CA SER A 90 -9.28 -19.73 -16.58
C SER A 90 -9.87 -18.63 -15.67
N THR A 91 -9.04 -17.68 -15.23
CA THR A 91 -9.41 -16.38 -14.69
C THR A 91 -9.38 -15.36 -15.83
N LYS A 92 -10.47 -14.63 -16.06
CA LYS A 92 -10.49 -13.48 -16.97
C LYS A 92 -9.77 -12.27 -16.34
N ALA A 93 -8.51 -12.49 -15.97
CA ALA A 93 -7.54 -11.56 -15.42
C ALA A 93 -6.13 -11.90 -15.98
N GLY A 94 -6.09 -12.34 -17.24
CA GLY A 94 -4.85 -12.45 -18.01
C GLY A 94 -4.23 -11.07 -18.11
N THR A 95 -3.37 -10.77 -17.15
CA THR A 95 -2.94 -9.43 -16.78
C THR A 95 -4.09 -8.63 -16.13
N GLY A 96 -4.08 -8.46 -14.81
CA GLY A 96 -5.08 -7.66 -14.10
C GLY A 96 -5.35 -6.33 -14.81
N SER A 97 -6.60 -5.95 -15.12
CA SER A 97 -6.85 -4.67 -15.82
C SER A 97 -6.36 -3.48 -15.00
N GLN A 98 -6.33 -3.63 -13.68
CA GLN A 98 -5.74 -2.67 -12.78
C GLN A 98 -4.26 -2.99 -12.56
N LYS A 99 -3.37 -2.15 -13.10
CA LYS A 99 -1.94 -2.26 -12.86
C LYS A 99 -1.53 -1.44 -11.64
N VAL A 100 -0.94 -2.10 -10.66
CA VAL A 100 -0.33 -1.45 -9.50
C VAL A 100 1.17 -1.45 -9.73
N ARG A 101 1.74 -0.26 -9.97
CA ARG A 101 3.17 -0.09 -10.26
C ARG A 101 3.95 -0.18 -8.96
N VAL A 102 4.83 -1.18 -8.84
CA VAL A 102 5.59 -1.47 -7.62
C VAL A 102 7.06 -1.07 -7.79
N LEU A 103 7.58 -0.37 -6.79
CA LEU A 103 9.01 -0.31 -6.50
C LEU A 103 9.30 -1.26 -5.34
N ALA A 104 10.03 -2.33 -5.61
CA ALA A 104 10.44 -3.30 -4.59
C ALA A 104 11.87 -2.98 -4.13
N VAL A 105 12.10 -2.85 -2.82
CA VAL A 105 13.41 -2.48 -2.29
C VAL A 105 13.89 -3.48 -1.26
N ALA A 106 15.19 -3.76 -1.25
CA ALA A 106 15.80 -4.69 -0.31
C ALA A 106 16.88 -4.00 0.52
N ASP A 107 16.83 -4.21 1.83
CA ASP A 107 17.82 -3.62 2.73
C ASP A 107 19.20 -4.31 2.65
N ALA A 108 20.19 -3.72 3.32
CA ALA A 108 21.56 -4.20 3.28
C ALA A 108 21.69 -5.65 3.79
N GLU A 109 21.01 -5.98 4.87
CA GLU A 109 20.98 -7.31 5.47
C GLU A 109 20.35 -8.35 4.53
N TYR A 110 19.23 -8.02 3.88
CA TYR A 110 18.59 -8.89 2.90
C TYR A 110 19.50 -9.13 1.68
N ARG A 111 20.10 -8.06 1.15
CA ARG A 111 21.02 -8.15 -0.01
C ARG A 111 22.30 -8.91 0.32
N ALA A 112 22.81 -8.78 1.55
CA ALA A 112 23.97 -9.54 2.01
C ALA A 112 23.66 -11.05 2.11
N LYS A 113 22.42 -11.40 2.46
CA LYS A 113 21.98 -12.80 2.57
C LYS A 113 21.71 -13.45 1.21
N TYR A 114 21.22 -12.70 0.22
CA TYR A 114 20.82 -13.23 -1.08
C TYR A 114 21.49 -12.48 -2.24
N SER A 115 22.43 -13.12 -2.93
CA SER A 115 23.07 -12.55 -4.11
C SER A 115 22.10 -12.31 -5.27
N ASP A 116 21.01 -13.08 -5.32
CA ASP A 116 19.93 -12.99 -6.30
C ASP A 116 18.71 -12.18 -5.80
N TRP A 117 18.87 -11.36 -4.75
CA TRP A 117 17.80 -10.64 -4.07
C TRP A 117 16.79 -9.96 -5.01
N GLN A 118 17.24 -9.39 -6.12
CA GLN A 118 16.41 -8.73 -7.12
C GLN A 118 15.35 -9.67 -7.69
N THR A 119 15.75 -10.88 -8.07
CA THR A 119 14.82 -11.91 -8.55
C THR A 119 13.95 -12.39 -7.41
N ARG A 120 14.54 -12.60 -6.23
CA ARG A 120 13.81 -13.12 -5.08
C ARG A 120 12.65 -12.21 -4.66
N ILE A 121 12.87 -10.90 -4.56
CA ILE A 121 11.82 -9.96 -4.17
C ILE A 121 10.75 -9.79 -5.26
N VAL A 122 11.13 -9.85 -6.54
CA VAL A 122 10.16 -9.85 -7.64
C VAL A 122 9.27 -11.08 -7.53
N GLN A 123 9.85 -12.28 -7.41
CA GLN A 123 9.09 -13.53 -7.26
C GLN A 123 8.15 -13.52 -6.05
N ILE A 124 8.55 -12.89 -4.95
CA ILE A 124 7.69 -12.74 -3.77
C ILE A 124 6.48 -11.85 -4.09
N VAL A 125 6.67 -10.73 -4.79
CA VAL A 125 5.58 -9.84 -5.19
C VAL A 125 4.62 -10.54 -6.15
N GLU A 126 5.15 -11.21 -7.19
CA GLU A 126 4.34 -11.98 -8.15
C GLU A 126 3.54 -13.08 -7.41
N GLN A 127 4.18 -13.81 -6.49
CA GLN A 127 3.45 -14.84 -5.73
C GLN A 127 2.36 -14.25 -4.80
N ALA A 128 2.56 -13.04 -4.28
CA ALA A 128 1.59 -12.36 -3.43
C ALA A 128 0.38 -11.83 -4.24
N ASP A 129 0.56 -11.56 -5.52
CA ASP A 129 -0.46 -10.96 -6.38
C ASP A 129 -1.45 -11.98 -6.95
N VAL A 130 -1.11 -13.27 -7.00
CA VAL A 130 -1.92 -14.34 -7.59
C VAL A 130 -3.40 -14.27 -7.21
N ALA A 131 -3.70 -14.08 -5.91
CA ALA A 131 -5.07 -13.98 -5.44
C ALA A 131 -5.73 -12.63 -5.76
N PHE A 132 -4.97 -11.53 -5.72
CA PHE A 132 -5.46 -10.22 -6.16
C PHE A 132 -5.82 -10.22 -7.64
N ASN A 133 -5.03 -10.91 -8.45
CA ASN A 133 -5.28 -11.09 -9.87
C ASN A 133 -6.55 -11.93 -10.07
N ARG A 134 -6.59 -13.13 -9.49
CA ARG A 134 -7.71 -14.09 -9.58
C ARG A 134 -9.05 -13.47 -9.17
N ASP A 135 -9.08 -12.77 -8.04
CA ASP A 135 -10.34 -12.37 -7.39
C ASP A 135 -10.72 -10.90 -7.67
N HIS A 136 -9.74 -10.05 -8.01
CA HIS A 136 -9.94 -8.61 -8.13
C HIS A 136 -9.46 -7.98 -9.44
N ASN A 137 -8.83 -8.77 -10.32
CA ASN A 137 -8.27 -8.30 -11.59
C ASN A 137 -7.21 -7.19 -11.38
N ILE A 138 -6.38 -7.36 -10.35
CA ILE A 138 -5.27 -6.48 -9.95
C ILE A 138 -3.96 -7.22 -10.16
N ASP A 139 -2.99 -6.55 -10.77
CA ASP A 139 -1.67 -7.11 -11.11
C ASP A 139 -0.58 -6.17 -10.58
N PHE A 140 0.33 -6.72 -9.77
CA PHE A 140 1.42 -5.98 -9.12
C PHE A 140 2.67 -5.98 -10.00
N VAL A 141 2.72 -5.04 -10.94
CA VAL A 141 3.84 -4.93 -11.88
C VAL A 141 5.07 -4.32 -11.20
N VAL A 142 6.09 -5.15 -10.94
CA VAL A 142 7.39 -4.67 -10.41
C VAL A 142 8.19 -3.93 -11.49
N GLN A 143 7.97 -2.62 -11.56
CA GLN A 143 8.62 -1.76 -12.54
C GLN A 143 10.08 -1.46 -12.22
N ALA A 144 10.44 -1.51 -10.93
CA ALA A 144 11.80 -1.28 -10.49
C ALA A 144 12.14 -2.05 -9.21
N VAL A 145 13.42 -2.41 -9.10
CA VAL A 145 14.04 -2.87 -7.86
C VAL A 145 15.16 -1.92 -7.45
N GLN A 146 15.29 -1.63 -6.16
CA GLN A 146 16.31 -0.70 -5.64
C GLN A 146 16.95 -1.20 -4.35
N ALA A 147 18.24 -0.91 -4.17
CA ALA A 147 18.90 -1.09 -2.89
C ALA A 147 18.41 -0.05 -1.88
N TRP A 148 18.15 -0.48 -0.65
CA TRP A 148 17.79 0.40 0.47
C TRP A 148 18.76 0.17 1.63
N ASN A 149 18.96 1.22 2.43
CA ASN A 149 19.71 1.14 3.69
C ASN A 149 18.70 1.45 4.81
N SER A 150 18.13 0.39 5.39
CA SER A 150 17.10 0.48 6.41
C SER A 150 17.68 0.93 7.76
N SER A 151 16.93 1.76 8.48
CA SER A 151 17.22 2.12 9.88
C SER A 151 15.97 2.00 10.76
N GLY A 152 16.18 1.82 12.06
CA GLY A 152 15.11 1.59 13.03
C GLY A 152 15.37 0.36 13.92
N SER A 153 14.84 0.41 15.14
CA SER A 153 15.00 -0.63 16.16
C SER A 153 13.85 -1.63 16.24
N ASN A 154 12.79 -1.44 15.43
CA ASN A 154 11.63 -2.34 15.32
C ASN A 154 10.93 -2.17 13.97
N SER A 155 9.94 -3.01 13.69
CA SER A 155 9.19 -3.01 12.42
C SER A 155 8.54 -1.66 12.08
N SER A 156 7.89 -1.00 13.03
CA SER A 156 7.26 0.32 12.81
C SER A 156 8.24 1.43 12.45
N GLN A 157 9.40 1.47 13.12
CA GLN A 157 10.44 2.45 12.81
C GLN A 157 11.08 2.18 11.43
N ILE A 158 11.23 0.90 11.06
CA ILE A 158 11.76 0.50 9.75
C ILE A 158 10.76 0.86 8.63
N LEU A 159 9.46 0.67 8.85
CA LEU A 159 8.41 1.14 7.92
C LEU A 159 8.42 2.68 7.77
N SER A 160 8.55 3.40 8.88
CA SER A 160 8.65 4.86 8.85
C SER A 160 9.91 5.32 8.10
N ASN A 161 11.03 4.62 8.27
CA ASN A 161 12.24 4.87 7.50
C ASN A 161 12.04 4.63 6.00
N LEU A 162 11.36 3.54 5.61
CA LEU A 162 11.04 3.27 4.20
C LEU A 162 10.22 4.42 3.59
N GLN A 163 9.15 4.84 4.27
CA GLN A 163 8.35 5.98 3.82
C GLN A 163 9.18 7.25 3.70
N GLY A 164 10.03 7.56 4.70
CA GLY A 164 10.92 8.71 4.66
C GLY A 164 11.84 8.71 3.43
N SER A 165 12.41 7.55 3.09
CA SER A 165 13.32 7.37 1.96
C SER A 165 12.63 7.46 0.59
N PHE A 166 11.36 7.04 0.49
CA PHE A 166 10.70 6.84 -0.81
C PHE A 166 9.36 7.57 -0.99
N ARG A 167 8.97 8.48 -0.07
CA ARG A 167 7.68 9.23 -0.13
C ARG A 167 7.42 9.97 -1.45
N ASN A 168 8.47 10.42 -2.12
CA ASN A 168 8.38 11.22 -3.34
C ASN A 168 8.47 10.38 -4.63
N GLN A 169 8.52 9.05 -4.51
CA GLN A 169 8.62 8.19 -5.66
C GLN A 169 7.29 8.12 -6.41
N ASN A 170 7.34 8.09 -7.73
CA ASN A 170 6.15 7.94 -8.58
C ASN A 170 5.85 6.44 -8.81
N TYR A 171 5.49 5.72 -7.76
CA TYR A 171 4.95 4.36 -7.83
C TYR A 171 3.66 4.29 -7.04
N HIS A 172 2.82 3.30 -7.34
CA HIS A 172 1.62 3.06 -6.54
C HIS A 172 2.01 2.47 -5.19
N PHE A 173 2.91 1.49 -5.19
CA PHE A 173 3.40 0.80 -3.99
C PHE A 173 4.92 0.92 -3.91
N VAL A 174 5.43 1.10 -2.69
CA VAL A 174 6.84 0.88 -2.35
C VAL A 174 6.89 -0.21 -1.28
N VAL A 175 7.52 -1.32 -1.61
CA VAL A 175 7.54 -2.53 -0.77
C VAL A 175 8.97 -2.80 -0.33
N GLY A 176 9.21 -2.78 0.98
CA GLY A 176 10.49 -3.11 1.59
C GLY A 176 10.61 -4.60 1.93
N PHE A 177 11.81 -5.14 1.74
CA PHE A 177 12.20 -6.48 2.16
C PHE A 177 13.44 -6.39 3.05
N THR A 178 13.37 -7.02 4.22
CA THR A 178 14.42 -6.92 5.24
C THR A 178 14.78 -8.29 5.82
N ALA A 179 16.07 -8.50 6.11
CA ALA A 179 16.54 -9.63 6.93
C ALA A 179 17.08 -9.17 8.29
N LYS A 180 16.76 -7.93 8.70
CA LYS A 180 17.26 -7.32 9.92
C LYS A 180 16.65 -8.00 11.15
N SER A 181 17.49 -8.41 12.09
CA SER A 181 17.05 -9.10 13.31
C SER A 181 16.17 -8.23 14.23
N SER A 182 16.32 -6.90 14.14
CA SER A 182 15.48 -5.96 14.89
C SER A 182 14.06 -5.83 14.31
N PHE A 183 13.78 -6.39 13.13
CA PHE A 183 12.41 -6.41 12.61
C PHE A 183 11.61 -7.51 13.35
N ASP A 184 10.70 -7.07 14.20
CA ASP A 184 9.98 -7.86 15.20
C ASP A 184 8.62 -8.41 14.72
N ALA A 185 8.28 -8.20 13.45
CA ALA A 185 7.05 -8.64 12.82
C ALA A 185 7.31 -9.63 11.66
N GLY A 186 6.28 -10.30 11.17
CA GLY A 186 6.30 -11.00 9.89
C GLY A 186 6.13 -10.04 8.70
N GLY A 187 5.36 -8.98 8.89
CA GLY A 187 5.13 -7.88 7.97
C GLY A 187 4.50 -6.69 8.69
N ILE A 188 4.58 -5.51 8.09
CA ILE A 188 3.86 -4.31 8.55
C ILE A 188 3.58 -3.37 7.38
N ALA A 189 2.42 -2.72 7.41
CA ALA A 189 2.01 -1.75 6.41
C ALA A 189 1.28 -0.57 7.03
N TYR A 190 1.18 0.50 6.24
CA TYR A 190 0.21 1.54 6.50
C TYR A 190 -1.18 1.15 6.01
N VAL A 191 -2.20 1.46 6.81
CA VAL A 191 -3.60 1.41 6.40
C VAL A 191 -4.11 2.79 6.07
N TYR A 192 -4.75 2.88 4.91
CA TYR A 192 -5.26 4.12 4.34
C TYR A 192 -6.78 4.15 4.38
N ASN A 193 -7.35 5.26 4.87
CA ASN A 193 -8.79 5.50 4.84
C ASN A 193 -9.27 6.15 3.52
N GLY A 194 -8.36 6.37 2.56
CA GLY A 194 -8.60 6.96 1.26
C GLY A 194 -7.36 6.82 0.37
N LYS A 195 -7.44 7.27 -0.89
CA LYS A 195 -6.31 7.22 -1.84
C LYS A 195 -5.06 7.88 -1.22
N PRO A 196 -3.92 7.15 -1.12
CA PRO A 196 -2.67 7.74 -0.65
C PRO A 196 -2.23 8.90 -1.55
N SER A 197 -1.66 9.96 -0.97
CA SER A 197 -1.13 11.11 -1.72
C SER A 197 0.20 10.82 -2.45
N GLY A 198 0.83 9.70 -2.11
CA GLY A 198 2.04 9.15 -2.74
C GLY A 198 1.95 7.63 -2.83
N PRO A 199 3.07 6.91 -2.76
CA PRO A 199 3.02 5.45 -2.70
C PRO A 199 2.33 4.96 -1.42
N ALA A 200 1.73 3.78 -1.50
CA ALA A 200 1.41 2.98 -0.34
C ALA A 200 2.67 2.21 0.12
N PHE A 201 2.87 2.06 1.43
CA PHE A 201 4.09 1.45 1.98
C PHE A 201 3.80 0.19 2.79
N SER A 202 4.68 -0.80 2.62
CA SER A 202 4.74 -2.02 3.42
C SER A 202 6.18 -2.52 3.53
N VAL A 203 6.49 -3.25 4.60
CA VAL A 203 7.78 -3.93 4.81
C VAL A 203 7.52 -5.37 5.21
N ASN A 204 8.25 -6.30 4.61
CA ASN A 204 8.13 -7.73 4.88
C ASN A 204 9.45 -8.31 5.40
N LEU A 205 9.35 -9.13 6.46
CA LEU A 205 10.50 -9.89 6.97
C LEU A 205 10.83 -11.06 6.04
N ASP A 206 12.13 -11.34 5.88
CA ASP A 206 12.60 -12.58 5.29
C ASP A 206 12.23 -13.80 6.15
N GLN A 207 11.23 -14.54 5.68
CA GLN A 207 10.69 -15.76 6.30
C GLN A 207 10.69 -16.93 5.30
N GLY A 208 11.50 -16.81 4.23
CA GLY A 208 11.45 -17.68 3.06
C GLY A 208 10.45 -17.16 2.03
N THR A 209 10.69 -17.42 0.74
CA THR A 209 9.90 -16.81 -0.35
C THR A 209 8.41 -17.12 -0.25
N ALA A 210 8.02 -18.30 0.25
CA ALA A 210 6.60 -18.66 0.37
C ALA A 210 5.91 -17.89 1.50
N ASN A 211 6.51 -17.86 2.69
CA ASN A 211 5.89 -17.18 3.83
C ASN A 211 6.02 -15.66 3.72
N THR A 212 7.10 -15.14 3.13
CA THR A 212 7.20 -13.70 2.83
C THR A 212 6.18 -13.28 1.77
N ALA A 213 5.84 -14.12 0.78
CA ALA A 213 4.76 -13.81 -0.16
C ALA A 213 3.38 -13.78 0.53
N LYS A 214 3.14 -14.65 1.51
CA LYS A 214 1.92 -14.60 2.33
C LYS A 214 1.84 -13.36 3.20
N ALA A 215 2.93 -12.99 3.85
CA ALA A 215 3.03 -11.72 4.57
C ALA A 215 2.77 -10.54 3.60
N ALA A 216 3.41 -10.53 2.44
CA ALA A 216 3.22 -9.48 1.45
C ALA A 216 1.76 -9.39 0.97
N GLN A 217 1.07 -10.52 0.74
CA GLN A 217 -0.36 -10.52 0.39
C GLN A 217 -1.22 -9.85 1.49
N HIS A 218 -0.92 -10.13 2.76
CA HIS A 218 -1.56 -9.47 3.91
C HIS A 218 -1.25 -7.97 3.94
N GLU A 219 0.02 -7.59 3.85
CA GLU A 219 0.45 -6.19 3.92
C GLU A 219 -0.04 -5.35 2.72
N PHE A 220 -0.12 -5.95 1.54
CA PHE A 220 -0.67 -5.29 0.35
C PHE A 220 -2.16 -5.02 0.50
N SER A 221 -2.88 -5.88 1.22
CA SER A 221 -4.30 -5.69 1.52
C SER A 221 -4.51 -4.44 2.40
N HIS A 222 -3.64 -4.21 3.39
CA HIS A 222 -3.63 -2.97 4.16
C HIS A 222 -3.44 -1.72 3.30
N ASN A 223 -2.62 -1.81 2.25
CA ASN A 223 -2.45 -0.72 1.31
C ASN A 223 -3.74 -0.39 0.53
N PHE A 224 -4.68 -1.33 0.37
CA PHE A 224 -6.06 -1.05 -0.09
C PHE A 224 -7.02 -0.62 1.04
N GLY A 225 -6.51 -0.34 2.23
CA GLY A 225 -7.28 0.16 3.37
C GLY A 225 -7.91 -0.90 4.26
N LEU A 226 -7.62 -2.19 4.04
CA LEU A 226 -8.27 -3.27 4.79
C LEU A 226 -7.78 -3.27 6.25
N GLN A 227 -8.70 -3.48 7.18
CA GLN A 227 -8.40 -3.74 8.59
C GLN A 227 -8.35 -5.25 8.84
N HIS A 228 -7.80 -5.66 9.98
CA HIS A 228 -7.82 -7.07 10.36
C HIS A 228 -9.24 -7.58 10.62
N ASP A 229 -9.42 -8.87 10.38
CA ASP A 229 -10.48 -9.62 11.06
C ASP A 229 -10.10 -9.86 12.52
N ALA A 230 -11.10 -10.07 13.37
CA ALA A 230 -10.85 -10.43 14.77
C ALA A 230 -10.14 -11.78 14.86
N GLN A 231 -9.02 -11.82 15.59
CA GLN A 231 -8.32 -13.06 15.88
C GLN A 231 -9.20 -14.01 16.72
N GLY A 232 -9.10 -15.31 16.47
CA GLY A 232 -9.92 -16.34 17.13
C GLY A 232 -11.37 -16.42 16.61
N SER A 233 -11.74 -15.60 15.63
CA SER A 233 -13.11 -15.57 15.06
C SER A 233 -13.45 -16.78 14.18
N GLY A 234 -12.45 -17.54 13.73
CA GLY A 234 -12.63 -18.60 12.73
C GLY A 234 -12.89 -18.08 11.30
N ILE A 235 -12.83 -16.77 11.07
CA ILE A 235 -12.96 -16.18 9.73
C ILE A 235 -11.70 -16.53 8.93
N ARG A 236 -11.86 -17.41 7.93
CA ARG A 236 -10.80 -17.82 7.02
C ARG A 236 -10.53 -16.73 5.99
N CYS A 237 -9.64 -15.82 6.33
CA CYS A 237 -9.29 -14.66 5.52
C CYS A 237 -7.80 -14.35 5.68
N VAL A 238 -7.16 -13.83 4.63
CA VAL A 238 -5.76 -13.39 4.72
C VAL A 238 -5.56 -12.27 5.74
N MET A 239 -6.58 -11.46 6.04
CA MET A 239 -6.55 -10.39 7.04
C MET A 239 -6.76 -10.88 8.48
N ASN A 240 -6.90 -12.20 8.68
CA ASN A 240 -6.95 -12.82 9.99
C ASN A 240 -5.59 -13.46 10.32
N TYR A 241 -5.00 -13.10 11.46
CA TYR A 241 -3.70 -13.64 11.88
C TYR A 241 -3.64 -15.16 11.96
N ASP A 242 -4.75 -15.81 12.33
CA ASP A 242 -4.80 -17.27 12.45
C ASP A 242 -4.68 -17.97 11.07
N TYR A 243 -4.92 -17.24 9.98
CA TYR A 243 -4.99 -17.77 8.62
C TYR A 243 -4.05 -17.08 7.61
N ALA A 244 -3.43 -15.95 7.95
CA ALA A 244 -2.59 -15.13 7.06
C ALA A 244 -1.51 -15.94 6.31
N TYR A 245 -0.96 -16.98 6.94
CA TYR A 245 0.06 -17.87 6.34
C TYR A 245 -0.50 -19.16 5.70
N SER A 246 -1.80 -19.44 5.81
CA SER A 246 -2.41 -20.70 5.39
C SER A 246 -3.47 -20.56 4.30
N VAL A 247 -4.04 -19.36 4.10
CA VAL A 247 -5.06 -19.10 3.08
C VAL A 247 -4.60 -18.05 2.08
N ASP A 248 -5.35 -17.89 1.00
CA ASP A 248 -5.15 -16.91 -0.08
C ASP A 248 -6.47 -16.24 -0.50
N ILE A 249 -7.44 -16.19 0.41
CA ILE A 249 -8.79 -15.67 0.18
C ILE A 249 -9.09 -14.52 1.14
N TRP A 250 -9.94 -13.59 0.70
CA TRP A 250 -10.53 -12.56 1.55
C TRP A 250 -11.97 -12.93 1.91
N ASP A 251 -12.45 -12.41 3.04
CA ASP A 251 -13.87 -12.49 3.37
C ASP A 251 -14.72 -11.59 2.45
N SER A 252 -16.05 -11.67 2.57
CA SER A 252 -16.94 -10.87 1.71
C SER A 252 -16.79 -9.35 1.90
N SER A 253 -16.40 -8.88 3.10
CA SER A 253 -16.26 -7.46 3.39
C SER A 253 -14.98 -6.90 2.76
N HIS A 254 -13.86 -7.57 2.99
CA HIS A 254 -12.56 -7.26 2.41
C HIS A 254 -12.58 -7.35 0.89
N ASN A 255 -13.23 -8.37 0.32
CA ASN A 255 -13.40 -8.47 -1.14
C ASN A 255 -14.08 -7.23 -1.73
N ARG A 256 -15.17 -6.75 -1.10
CA ARG A 256 -15.86 -5.52 -1.53
C ARG A 256 -14.94 -4.31 -1.41
N GLN A 257 -14.22 -4.20 -0.30
CA GLN A 257 -13.33 -3.08 -0.06
C GLN A 257 -12.18 -3.02 -1.09
N ILE A 258 -11.54 -4.14 -1.41
CA ILE A 258 -10.52 -4.19 -2.48
C ILE A 258 -11.14 -3.81 -3.82
N ALA A 259 -12.31 -4.35 -4.15
CA ALA A 259 -12.99 -4.05 -5.41
C ALA A 259 -13.31 -2.55 -5.58
N THR A 260 -13.65 -1.85 -4.49
CA THR A 260 -13.84 -0.40 -4.47
C THR A 260 -12.50 0.35 -4.53
N ASN A 261 -11.56 0.01 -3.65
CA ASN A 261 -10.35 0.79 -3.43
C ASN A 261 -9.27 0.55 -4.49
N LYS A 262 -9.40 -0.48 -5.34
CA LYS A 262 -8.52 -0.64 -6.51
C LYS A 262 -8.53 0.56 -7.46
N ALA A 263 -9.62 1.34 -7.45
CA ALA A 263 -9.71 2.60 -8.19
C ALA A 263 -8.71 3.67 -7.73
N TRP A 264 -8.13 3.54 -6.52
CA TRP A 264 -7.10 4.47 -6.04
C TRP A 264 -5.84 4.46 -6.91
N TYR A 265 -5.56 3.34 -7.57
CA TYR A 265 -4.31 3.09 -8.30
C TYR A 265 -4.49 3.08 -9.82
N LYS A 266 -5.62 3.62 -10.31
CA LYS A 266 -5.83 3.94 -11.73
C LYS A 266 -4.97 5.11 -12.17
#